data_AF-A0A3P8VAY3-F1
#
_entry.id   AF-A0A3P8VAY3-F1
#
_cell.length_a   1.000
_cell.length_b   1.000
_cell.length_c   1.000
_cell.angle_alpha   90.00
_cell.angle_beta   90.00
_cell.angle_gamma   90.00
#
_symmetry.space_group_name_H-M   'P 1'
#
loop_
_entity.id
_entity.type
_entity.pdbx_description
1 polymer ?
#
loop_
_entity_poly.entity_id
_entity_poly.type
_entity_poly.pdbx_seq_one_letter_code
_entity_poly.pdbx_strand_id
1 'polypeptide(L)'
;SLSVQCEASGFAPLTLEMSWEVKGSDGKSRPLDSSSMTGHKQAWDGTYSQSMWLELDTSKMDLGTGGELTCVAVHPGGTRRSSTSLSIIGN
;
A
#
# COMPACT_ATOMS: atom_id res chain seq x y z
N SER A 1 -10.24 -3.25 13.31
CA SER A 1 -9.74 -3.11 11.92
C SER A 1 -9.03 -1.78 11.78
N LEU A 2 -8.02 -1.73 10.92
CA LEU A 2 -7.25 -0.53 10.59
C LEU A 2 -7.42 -0.25 9.09
N SER A 3 -7.88 0.95 8.73
CA SER A 3 -7.98 1.38 7.34
C SER A 3 -6.75 2.19 6.96
N VAL A 4 -6.10 1.84 5.84
CA VAL A 4 -4.90 2.52 5.35
C VAL A 4 -5.11 2.94 3.90
N GLN A 5 -4.71 4.17 3.57
CA GLN A 5 -4.70 4.69 2.22
C GLN A 5 -3.27 4.84 1.71
N CYS A 6 -3.04 4.47 0.46
CA CYS A 6 -1.88 4.87 -0.32
C CYS A 6 -2.33 5.68 -1.53
N GLU A 7 -1.63 6.77 -1.83
CA GLU A 7 -1.85 7.60 -3.01
C GLU A 7 -0.59 7.60 -3.88
N ALA A 8 -0.78 7.32 -5.18
CA ALA A 8 0.21 7.59 -6.22
C ALA A 8 -0.28 8.81 -7.01
N SER A 9 0.58 9.81 -7.20
CA SER A 9 0.24 11.05 -7.89
C SER A 9 1.40 11.57 -8.74
N GLY A 10 1.08 12.38 -9.75
CA GLY A 10 2.08 12.99 -10.64
C GLY A 10 2.72 12.00 -11.62
N PHE A 11 2.10 10.84 -11.87
CA PHE A 11 2.65 9.83 -12.76
C PHE A 11 2.10 9.92 -14.19
N ALA A 12 2.91 9.57 -15.18
CA ALA A 12 2.55 9.40 -16.58
C ALA A 12 3.56 8.45 -17.26
N PRO A 13 3.12 7.52 -18.14
CA PRO A 13 1.77 7.31 -18.66
C PRO A 13 0.80 6.70 -17.63
N LEU A 14 -0.47 6.49 -17.99
CA LEU A 14 -1.52 6.00 -17.08
C LEU A 14 -1.24 4.60 -16.48
N THR A 15 -0.40 3.77 -17.11
CA THR A 15 -0.14 2.40 -16.67
C THR A 15 0.50 2.35 -15.28
N LEU A 16 -0.27 1.90 -14.28
CA LEU A 16 0.16 1.76 -12.89
C LEU A 16 -0.43 0.48 -12.30
N GLU A 17 0.42 -0.32 -11.64
CA GLU A 17 -0.01 -1.41 -10.77
C GLU A 17 0.32 -1.04 -9.32
N MET A 18 -0.65 -1.23 -8.41
CA MET A 18 -0.48 -0.98 -6.99
C MET A 18 -0.76 -2.26 -6.21
N SER A 19 0.05 -2.53 -5.18
CA SER A 19 -0.15 -3.65 -4.27
C SER A 19 0.31 -3.31 -2.86
N TRP A 20 -0.09 -4.12 -1.90
CA TRP A 20 0.35 -4.02 -0.52
C TRP A 20 1.23 -5.21 -0.17
N GLU A 21 2.30 -4.94 0.58
CA GLU A 21 3.13 -5.95 1.23
C GLU A 21 3.14 -5.70 2.73
N VAL A 22 3.09 -6.77 3.52
CA VAL A 22 3.32 -6.71 4.97
C VAL A 22 4.58 -7.48 5.32
N LYS A 23 5.41 -6.89 6.18
CA LYS A 23 6.57 -7.52 6.78
C LYS A 23 6.30 -7.74 8.27
N GLY A 24 6.21 -9.00 8.66
CA GLY A 24 6.00 -9.40 10.05
C GLY A 24 7.29 -9.45 10.85
N SER A 25 7.20 -9.97 12.08
CA SER A 25 8.32 -10.13 13.01
C SER A 25 9.43 -11.06 12.50
N ASP A 26 9.09 -11.98 11.59
CA ASP A 26 10.03 -12.88 10.92
C ASP A 26 10.87 -12.22 9.82
N GLY A 27 10.63 -10.93 9.56
CA GLY A 27 11.34 -10.14 8.56
C GLY A 27 10.99 -10.48 7.12
N LYS A 28 9.98 -11.33 6.86
CA LYS A 28 9.57 -11.69 5.51
C LYS A 28 8.42 -10.83 5.04
N SER A 29 8.57 -10.25 3.85
CA SER A 29 7.49 -9.55 3.14
C SER A 29 6.54 -10.55 2.49
N ARG A 30 5.24 -10.33 2.65
CA ARG A 30 4.15 -11.12 2.05
C ARG A 30 3.17 -10.18 1.37
N PRO A 31 2.67 -10.50 0.16
CA PRO A 31 1.62 -9.70 -0.48
C PRO A 31 0.32 -9.79 0.33
N LEU A 32 -0.50 -8.74 0.24
CA LEU A 32 -1.88 -8.74 0.74
C LEU A 32 -2.85 -8.75 -0.44
N ASP A 33 -3.75 -9.72 -0.44
CA ASP A 33 -4.66 -9.96 -1.56
C ASP A 33 -5.92 -9.08 -1.52
N SER A 34 -6.27 -8.54 -0.35
CA SER A 34 -7.48 -7.73 -0.17
C SER A 34 -7.17 -6.23 -0.18
N SER A 35 -7.44 -5.56 -1.31
CA SER A 35 -7.40 -4.10 -1.40
C SER A 35 -8.49 -3.58 -2.32
N SER A 36 -8.96 -2.37 -2.08
CA SER A 36 -9.86 -1.67 -3.01
C SER A 36 -9.12 -0.51 -3.67
N MET A 37 -9.24 -0.40 -5.00
CA MET A 37 -8.56 0.64 -5.76
C MET A 37 -9.60 1.59 -6.34
N THR A 38 -9.31 2.90 -6.30
CA THR A 38 -10.16 3.88 -6.98
C THR A 38 -9.84 3.90 -8.47
N GLY A 39 -10.77 4.42 -9.27
CA GLY A 39 -10.42 4.89 -10.61
C GLY A 39 -9.32 5.96 -10.55
N HIS A 40 -8.60 6.13 -11.66
CA HIS A 40 -7.61 7.19 -11.80
C HIS A 40 -8.29 8.55 -12.00
N LYS A 41 -7.59 9.62 -11.64
CA LYS A 41 -7.95 11.01 -11.97
C LYS A 41 -6.83 11.61 -12.81
N GLN A 42 -7.17 12.40 -13.82
CA GLN A 42 -6.19 13.13 -14.62
C GLN A 42 -6.17 14.60 -14.21
N ALA A 43 -4.97 15.14 -13.98
CA ALA A 43 -4.74 16.54 -13.67
C ALA A 43 -4.57 17.38 -14.94
N TRP A 44 -4.62 18.70 -14.80
CA TRP A 44 -4.50 19.65 -15.93
C TRP A 44 -3.13 19.61 -16.63
N ASP A 45 -2.08 19.17 -15.93
CA ASP A 45 -0.72 19.02 -16.43
C ASP A 45 -0.49 17.70 -17.19
N GLY A 46 -1.55 16.91 -17.37
CA GLY A 46 -1.51 15.62 -18.07
C GLY A 46 -1.05 14.45 -17.19
N THR A 47 -0.74 14.67 -15.91
CA THR A 47 -0.40 13.60 -14.98
C THR A 47 -1.63 12.93 -14.37
N TYR A 48 -1.44 11.74 -13.81
CA TYR A 48 -2.50 10.95 -13.17
C TYR A 48 -2.29 10.82 -11.66
N SER A 49 -3.39 10.57 -10.95
CA SER A 49 -3.38 10.10 -9.57
C SER A 49 -4.33 8.92 -9.37
N GLN A 50 -4.00 8.05 -8.43
CA GLN A 50 -4.80 6.88 -8.05
C GLN A 50 -4.58 6.55 -6.57
N SER A 51 -5.65 6.14 -5.90
CA SER A 51 -5.62 5.72 -4.50
C SER A 51 -5.96 4.26 -4.34
N MET A 52 -5.28 3.60 -3.41
CA MET A 52 -5.55 2.22 -3.00
C MET A 52 -5.80 2.20 -1.49
N TRP A 53 -6.88 1.55 -1.09
CA TRP A 53 -7.31 1.38 0.29
C TRP A 53 -7.12 -0.07 0.73
N LEU A 54 -6.67 -0.24 1.96
CA LEU A 54 -6.51 -1.52 2.63
C LEU A 54 -7.28 -1.50 3.94
N GLU A 55 -8.19 -2.44 4.09
CA GLU A 55 -8.79 -2.76 5.38
C GLU A 55 -8.02 -3.92 6.00
N LEU A 56 -7.32 -3.63 7.09
CA LEU A 56 -6.45 -4.56 7.78
C LEU A 56 -7.14 -5.11 9.03
N ASP A 57 -7.27 -6.43 9.09
CA ASP A 57 -7.65 -7.12 10.31
C ASP A 57 -6.39 -7.52 11.08
N THR A 58 -5.92 -6.62 11.95
CA THR A 58 -4.70 -6.80 12.75
C THR A 58 -4.76 -8.02 13.67
N SER A 59 -5.94 -8.57 13.96
CA SER A 59 -6.10 -9.80 14.78
C SER A 59 -5.70 -11.07 14.02
N LYS A 60 -5.72 -11.03 12.69
CA LYS A 60 -5.41 -12.17 11.80
C LYS A 60 -4.01 -12.12 11.22
N MET A 61 -3.24 -11.09 11.55
CA MET A 61 -1.89 -10.93 11.04
C MET A 61 -0.88 -11.41 12.07
N ASP A 62 0.12 -12.15 11.59
CA ASP A 62 1.29 -12.54 12.38
C ASP A 62 2.28 -11.37 12.51
N LEU A 63 1.83 -10.31 13.18
CA LEU A 63 2.63 -9.11 13.42
C LEU A 63 3.39 -9.19 14.75
N GLY A 64 3.10 -10.14 15.64
CA GLY A 64 3.67 -10.14 16.99
C GLY A 64 3.45 -8.78 17.69
N THR A 65 4.53 -8.08 18.04
CA THR A 65 4.50 -6.73 18.63
C THR A 65 4.41 -5.60 17.60
N GLY A 66 4.56 -5.89 16.31
CA GLY A 66 4.50 -4.90 15.24
C GLY A 66 5.08 -5.40 13.91
N GLY A 67 4.87 -4.63 12.86
CA GLY A 67 5.38 -4.93 11.53
C GLY A 67 5.51 -3.69 10.66
N GLU A 68 5.75 -3.89 9.38
CA GLU A 68 5.84 -2.82 8.40
C GLU A 68 4.84 -3.10 7.27
N LEU A 69 4.01 -2.11 6.98
CA LEU A 69 3.10 -2.13 5.84
C LEU A 69 3.71 -1.29 4.73
N THR A 70 3.80 -1.85 3.53
CA THR A 70 4.38 -1.19 2.36
C THR A 70 3.38 -1.16 1.21
N CYS A 71 3.12 0.03 0.68
CA CYS A 71 2.47 0.22 -0.61
C CYS A 71 3.54 0.16 -1.71
N VAL A 72 3.34 -0.71 -2.70
CA VAL A 72 4.22 -0.88 -3.85
C VAL A 72 3.50 -0.36 -5.08
N ALA A 73 4.15 0.54 -5.82
CA ALA A 73 3.67 1.10 -7.07
C ALA A 73 4.63 0.74 -8.20
N VAL A 74 4.17 -0.04 -9.16
CA VAL A 74 4.93 -0.45 -10.36
C VAL A 74 4.42 0.35 -11.55
N HIS A 75 5.33 1.12 -12.14
CA HIS A 75 5.05 2.01 -13.26
C HIS A 75 6.17 1.85 -14.31
N PRO A 76 5.95 2.16 -15.61
CA PRO A 76 7.00 2.06 -16.63
C PRO A 76 8.30 2.81 -16.30
N GLY A 77 8.20 3.90 -15.53
CA GLY A 77 9.35 4.66 -15.02
C GLY A 77 10.09 4.03 -13.83
N GLY A 78 9.66 2.86 -13.37
CA GLY A 78 10.24 2.11 -12.26
C GLY A 78 9.27 1.82 -11.11
N THR A 79 9.80 1.18 -10.07
CA THR A 79 9.05 0.82 -8.86
C THR A 79 9.27 1.85 -7.76
N ARG A 80 8.19 2.29 -7.12
CA ARG A 80 8.22 3.10 -5.90
C ARG A 80 7.57 2.34 -4.74
N ARG A 81 8.08 2.58 -3.54
CA ARG A 81 7.61 1.94 -2.30
C ARG A 81 7.41 3.02 -1.25
N SER A 82 6.31 2.94 -0.52
CA SER A 82 6.01 3.79 0.63
C SER A 82 5.65 2.91 1.81
N SER A 83 6.35 3.06 2.93
CA SER A 83 6.26 2.14 4.06
C SER A 83 5.87 2.88 5.34
N THR A 84 5.09 2.22 6.19
CA THR A 84 4.70 2.71 7.51
C THR A 84 4.79 1.59 8.54
N SER A 85 5.24 1.94 9.75
CA SER A 85 5.33 0.99 10.86
C SER A 85 3.97 0.76 11.49
N LEU A 86 3.60 -0.50 11.67
CA LEU A 86 2.46 -0.93 12.44
C LEU A 86 2.94 -1.28 13.85
N SER A 87 2.50 -0.51 14.85
CA SER A 87 2.72 -0.84 16.26
C SER A 87 1.40 -1.25 16.88
N ILE A 88 1.36 -2.41 17.55
CA ILE A 88 0.17 -2.88 18.25
C ILE A 88 0.35 -2.53 19.73
N ILE A 89 -0.58 -1.73 20.26
CA ILE A 89 -0.64 -1.40 21.69
C ILE A 89 -1.82 -2.16 22.27
N GLY A 90 -1.55 -3.27 22.96
CA GLY A 90 -2.55 -4.16 23.55
C GLY A 90 -1.93 -5.47 24.01
N ASN A 91 -2.41 -6.01 25.13
CA ASN A 91 -1.82 -7.09 25.95
C ASN A 91 -1.44 -8.38 25.22
#